data_AF-A0A8T5FB47-F1
#
_entry.id   AF-A0A8T5FB47-F1
#
_cell.length_a   1.000
_cell.length_b   1.000
_cell.length_c   1.000
_cell.angle_alpha   90.00
_cell.angle_beta   90.00
_cell.angle_gamma   90.00
#
_symmetry.space_group_name_H-M   'P 1'
#
loop_
_entity.id
_entity.type
_entity.pdbx_description
1 polymer ?
#
loop_
_entity_poly.entity_id
_entity_poly.type
_entity_poly.pdbx_seq_one_letter_code
_entity_poly.pdbx_strand_id
1 'polypeptide(L)' 'YAGDEISKEKSAGEIVRSISQILGGAGGGSSKFAQGGGTDKSKKEDAIKNAKTVILE' A
#
# COMPACT_ATOMS: atom_id res chain seq x y z
N TYR A 1 -1.90 -17.20 -11.56
CA TYR A 1 -2.43 -16.86 -10.21
C TYR A 1 -2.74 -15.37 -10.23
N ALA A 2 -3.82 -14.88 -9.59
CA ALA A 2 -4.23 -13.46 -9.74
C ALA A 2 -3.13 -12.44 -9.39
N GLY A 3 -2.22 -12.80 -8.47
CA GLY A 3 -1.08 -11.96 -8.11
C GLY A 3 0.03 -11.84 -9.17
N ASP A 4 0.10 -12.72 -10.18
CA ASP A 4 1.21 -12.70 -11.15
C ASP A 4 1.07 -11.58 -12.19
N GLU A 5 -0.14 -11.39 -12.72
CA GLU A 5 -0.40 -10.40 -13.77
C GLU A 5 -0.49 -9.00 -13.17
N ILE A 6 -1.28 -8.83 -12.11
CA ILE A 6 -1.48 -7.51 -11.49
C ILE A 6 -0.18 -6.93 -10.93
N SER A 7 0.76 -7.77 -10.49
CA SER A 7 2.05 -7.30 -9.94
C SER A 7 2.94 -6.58 -10.96
N LYS A 8 2.66 -6.71 -12.26
CA LYS A 8 3.36 -6.00 -13.34
C LYS A 8 2.84 -4.59 -13.55
N GLU A 9 1.57 -4.35 -13.20
CA GLU A 9 0.90 -3.05 -13.35
C GLU A 9 0.86 -2.29 -12.02
N LYS A 10 0.65 -3.01 -10.92
CA LYS A 10 0.49 -2.47 -9.56
C LYS A 10 1.38 -3.23 -8.59
N SER A 11 2.55 -2.67 -8.29
CA SER A 11 3.49 -3.22 -7.31
C SER A 11 2.96 -3.07 -5.88
N ALA A 12 2.76 -4.19 -5.18
CA ALA A 12 2.33 -4.17 -3.78
C ALA A 12 3.30 -3.36 -2.89
N GLY A 13 4.61 -3.48 -3.13
CA GLY A 13 5.65 -2.74 -2.42
C GLY A 13 5.51 -1.22 -2.53
N GLU A 14 5.21 -0.72 -3.73
CA GLU A 14 5.04 0.72 -3.96
C GLU A 14 3.77 1.26 -3.32
N ILE A 15 2.66 0.52 -3.43
CA ILE A 15 1.39 0.87 -2.79
C ILE A 15 1.59 0.96 -1.28
N VAL A 16 2.12 -0.09 -0.66
CA VAL A 16 2.31 -0.15 0.80
C VAL A 16 3.27 0.93 1.29
N ARG A 17 4.31 1.27 0.53
CA ARG A 17 5.21 2.38 0.86
C ARG A 17 4.46 3.71 0.94
N SER A 18 3.67 4.04 -0.08
CA SER A 18 2.86 5.27 -0.10
C SER A 18 1.88 5.33 1.08
N ILE A 19 1.14 4.24 1.33
CA ILE A 19 0.15 4.19 2.42
C ILE A 19 0.80 4.27 3.80
N SER A 20 1.97 3.65 3.99
CA SER A 20 2.69 3.69 5.26
C SER A 20 3.22 5.10 5.58
N GLN A 21 3.58 5.88 4.56
CA GLN A 21 4.01 7.28 4.74
C GLN A 21 2.87 8.18 5.22
N ILE A 22 1.63 7.93 4.77
CA ILE A 22 0.43 8.62 5.31
C ILE A 22 0.31 8.38 6.82
N LEU A 23 0.55 7.14 7.25
CA LEU A 23 0.54 6.75 8.67
C LEU A 23 1.79 7.22 9.44
N GLY A 24 2.69 8.00 8.84
CA GLY A 24 3.92 8.45 9.46
C GLY A 24 4.92 7.33 9.75
N GLY A 25 4.93 6.28 8.93
CA GLY A 25 5.86 5.16 9.07
C GLY A 25 6.44 4.68 7.75
N ALA A 26 6.74 3.39 7.69
CA ALA A 26 7.44 2.76 6.60
C ALA A 26 6.83 1.40 6.25
N GLY A 27 7.06 0.98 5.01
CA GLY A 27 6.58 -0.27 4.48
C GLY A 27 7.31 -0.63 3.20
N GLY A 28 7.21 -1.90 2.83
CA GLY A 28 7.86 -2.43 1.64
C GLY A 28 7.61 -3.91 1.45
N GLY A 29 8.20 -4.45 0.39
CA GLY A 29 8.07 -5.84 -0.01
C GLY A 29 8.36 -6.01 -1.49
N SER A 30 7.83 -7.07 -2.06
CA SER A 30 7.90 -7.36 -3.50
C SER A 30 6.71 -6.76 -4.25
N SER A 31 6.72 -6.91 -5.58
CA SER A 31 5.57 -6.54 -6.42
C SER A 31 4.31 -7.36 -6.11
N LYS A 32 4.44 -8.56 -5.52
CA LYS A 32 3.32 -9.47 -5.23
C LYS A 32 2.84 -9.42 -3.79
N PHE A 33 3.69 -8.97 -2.87
CA PHE A 33 3.38 -8.96 -1.45
C PHE A 33 4.22 -7.91 -0.73
N ALA A 34 3.58 -7.12 0.12
CA ALA A 34 4.23 -6.10 0.91
C ALA A 34 3.49 -5.86 2.24
N GLN A 35 4.22 -5.34 3.22
CA GLN A 35 3.70 -4.99 4.54
C GLN A 35 4.32 -3.68 5.03
N GLY A 36 3.58 -2.98 5.88
CA GLY A 36 3.99 -1.68 6.38
C GLY A 36 3.00 -1.14 7.41
N GLY A 37 3.37 -0.02 8.03
CA GLY A 37 2.56 0.65 9.02
C GLY A 37 3.18 1.97 9.45
N GLY A 38 2.59 2.60 10.46
CA GLY A 38 3.10 3.84 11.02
C GLY A 38 2.46 4.19 12.37
N THR A 39 2.99 5.23 12.99
CA THR A 39 2.63 5.61 14.37
C THR A 39 1.40 6.52 14.42
N ASP A 40 1.05 7.17 13.32
CA ASP A 40 -0.07 8.11 13.25
C ASP A 40 -1.41 7.39 13.01
N LYS A 41 -1.99 6.90 14.11
CA LYS A 41 -3.28 6.21 14.09
C LYS A 41 -4.45 7.12 13.67
N SER A 42 -4.28 8.43 13.75
CA SER A 42 -5.35 9.40 13.41
C SER A 42 -5.65 9.46 11.92
N LYS A 43 -4.74 8.96 11.08
CA LYS A 43 -4.85 8.97 9.61
C LYS A 43 -5.27 7.64 9.00
N LYS A 44 -5.78 6.71 9.82
CA LYS A 44 -6.16 5.36 9.37
C LYS A 44 -7.20 5.41 8.23
N GLU A 45 -8.21 6.26 8.37
CA GLU A 45 -9.28 6.42 7.38
C GLU A 45 -8.74 6.97 6.04
N ASP A 46 -7.85 7.96 6.10
CA ASP A 46 -7.19 8.53 4.92
C ASP A 46 -6.29 7.51 4.21
N ALA A 47 -5.52 6.74 4.98
CA ALA A 47 -4.69 5.66 4.48
C ALA A 47 -5.53 4.58 3.76
N ILE A 48 -6.66 4.18 4.33
CA ILE A 48 -7.59 3.21 3.70
C ILE A 48 -8.21 3.78 2.44
N LYS A 49 -8.64 5.05 2.45
CA LYS A 49 -9.23 5.70 1.28
C LYS A 49 -8.25 5.77 0.12
N ASN A 50 -7.00 6.20 0.39
CA ASN A 50 -5.96 6.29 -0.63
C ASN A 50 -5.61 4.91 -1.20
N ALA A 51 -5.51 3.88 -0.35
CA ALA A 51 -5.27 2.51 -0.79
C ALA A 51 -6.36 2.03 -1.77
N LYS A 52 -7.63 2.31 -1.47
CA LYS A 52 -8.75 1.96 -2.35
C LYS A 52 -8.68 2.68 -3.70
N THR A 53 -8.37 3.98 -3.71
CA THR A 53 -8.19 4.75 -4.95
C THR A 53 -7.11 4.11 -5.83
N VAL A 54 -5.92 3.86 -5.28
CA VAL A 54 -4.80 3.28 -6.05
C VAL A 54 -5.10 1.86 -6.55
N ILE A 55 -5.81 1.05 -5.76
CA ILE A 55 -6.14 -0.33 -6.13
C ILE A 55 -7.27 -0.41 -7.16
N LEU A 56 -8.26 0.48 -7.11
CA LEU A 56 -9.48 0.39 -7.93
C LEU A 56 -9.46 1.24 -9.20
N GLU A 57 -8.55 2.23 -9.33
CA GLU A 57 -8.30 2.96 -10.58
C GLU A 57 -7.52 2.14 -11.60
#